data_AF-A0A2V7M4X5-F1
#
_entry.id   AF-A0A2V7M4X5-F1
#
_cell.length_a   1.000
_cell.length_b   1.000
_cell.length_c   1.000
_cell.angle_alpha   90.00
_cell.angle_beta   90.00
_cell.angle_gamma   90.00
#
_symmetry.space_group_name_H-M   'P 1'
#
loop_
_entity.id
_entity.type
_entity.pdbx_description
1 polymer ?
#
loop_
_entity_poly.entity_id
_entity_poly.type
_entity_poly.pdbx_seq_one_letter_code
_entity_poly.pdbx_strand_id
1 'polypeptide(L)'
;MARVSFADAKRVGIALGWIVLYAVIGIGLTIGISNMVPGWGGPGWSVFRNGAYEVIAFVVATVVVGKLLNKYSWDRMGWHTQPGGLWPRLLRGIGLGALMAMLAIGLAFVSGRATVHLTGDWSVWPSVAVPLGLGLVLAALGEELMFRGYPLRRLADAIGPLPAMLILALLFGIAHARNPNATFFSTVNVALAAVWLSFAFFSAGGMALAWGLHFGWNAGLAILFDAPVSGYTFAVPAVEYTPGSHAWVDGGAFGPEGGVVTTLVLIAGTLAVVGARVKQPRTWLAG
;
A
#
# COMPACT_ATOMS: atom_id res chain seq x y z
N MET A 1 -16.93 -31.47 6.60
CA MET A 1 -17.20 -30.05 6.94
C MET A 1 -16.91 -29.84 8.41
N ALA A 2 -15.87 -29.08 8.75
CA ALA A 2 -15.62 -28.70 10.14
C ALA A 2 -16.73 -27.74 10.60
N ARG A 3 -17.40 -28.05 11.72
CA ARG A 3 -18.45 -27.18 12.28
C ARG A 3 -17.78 -25.97 12.93
N VAL A 4 -18.11 -24.76 12.48
CA VAL A 4 -17.67 -23.51 13.14
C VAL A 4 -18.30 -23.49 14.53
N SER A 5 -17.50 -23.37 15.58
CA SER A 5 -18.02 -23.31 16.94
C SER A 5 -18.56 -21.91 17.25
N PHE A 6 -19.50 -21.79 18.20
CA PHE A 6 -19.98 -20.50 18.69
C PHE A 6 -18.82 -19.64 19.25
N ALA A 7 -17.81 -20.28 19.85
CA ALA A 7 -16.62 -19.62 20.35
C ALA A 7 -15.79 -18.98 19.21
N ASP A 8 -15.65 -19.68 18.08
CA ASP A 8 -14.95 -19.15 16.90
C ASP A 8 -15.72 -17.96 16.32
N ALA A 9 -17.05 -18.08 16.16
CA ALA A 9 -17.90 -17.00 15.67
C ALA A 9 -17.81 -15.76 16.58
N LYS A 10 -17.82 -15.95 17.90
CA LYS A 10 -17.64 -14.87 18.88
C LYS A 10 -16.27 -14.21 18.75
N ARG A 11 -15.19 -14.99 18.59
CA ARG A 11 -13.83 -14.48 18.41
C ARG A 11 -13.72 -13.58 17.17
N VAL A 12 -14.27 -14.03 16.05
CA VAL A 12 -14.30 -13.25 14.81
C VAL A 12 -15.12 -11.98 14.96
N GLY A 13 -16.32 -12.07 15.53
CA GLY A 13 -17.18 -10.90 15.77
C GLY A 13 -16.51 -9.82 16.62
N ILE A 14 -15.79 -10.22 17.68
CA ILE A 14 -15.02 -9.29 18.51
C ILE A 14 -13.89 -8.65 17.70
N ALA A 15 -13.13 -9.42 16.92
CA ALA A 15 -12.04 -8.89 16.09
C ALA A 15 -12.56 -7.86 15.07
N LEU A 16 -13.66 -8.17 14.39
CA LEU A 16 -14.32 -7.26 13.46
C LEU A 16 -14.81 -5.99 14.15
N GLY A 17 -15.42 -6.09 15.33
CA GLY A 17 -15.86 -4.93 16.10
C GLY A 17 -14.71 -3.97 16.44
N TRP A 18 -13.55 -4.51 16.79
CA TRP A 18 -12.35 -3.69 17.03
C TRP A 18 -11.79 -3.05 15.75
N ILE A 19 -11.81 -3.76 14.62
CA ILE A 19 -11.37 -3.22 13.33
C ILE A 19 -12.32 -2.10 12.87
N VAL A 20 -13.62 -2.27 13.07
CA VAL A 20 -14.61 -1.22 12.77
C VAL A 20 -14.38 0.00 13.66
N LEU A 21 -14.18 -0.17 14.97
CA LEU A 21 -13.86 0.95 15.86
C LEU A 21 -12.57 1.67 15.43
N TYR A 22 -11.53 0.91 15.07
CA TYR A 22 -10.28 1.46 14.54
C TYR A 22 -10.50 2.31 13.28
N ALA A 23 -11.25 1.77 12.30
CA ALA A 23 -11.57 2.45 11.06
C ALA A 23 -12.42 3.71 11.29
N VAL A 24 -13.43 3.65 12.17
CA VAL A 24 -14.28 4.79 12.51
C VAL A 24 -13.47 5.93 13.12
N ILE A 25 -12.55 5.62 14.05
CA ILE A 25 -11.68 6.64 14.67
C ILE A 25 -10.73 7.22 13.61
N GLY A 26 -10.06 6.38 12.82
CA GLY A 26 -9.13 6.85 11.78
C GLY A 26 -9.83 7.72 10.73
N ILE A 27 -10.85 7.20 10.07
CA ILE A 27 -11.59 7.91 9.02
C ILE A 27 -12.26 9.17 9.58
N GLY A 28 -12.89 9.08 10.75
CA GLY A 28 -13.56 10.22 11.40
C GLY A 28 -12.58 11.35 11.72
N LEU A 29 -11.39 11.03 12.23
CA LEU A 29 -10.34 12.02 12.50
C LEU A 29 -9.76 12.59 11.20
N THR A 30 -9.52 11.78 10.17
CA THR A 30 -9.06 12.29 8.87
C THR A 30 -10.04 13.31 8.30
N ILE A 31 -11.34 12.99 8.29
CA ILE A 31 -12.39 13.91 7.84
C ILE A 31 -12.42 15.16 8.71
N GLY A 32 -12.40 15.01 10.04
CA GLY A 32 -12.41 16.13 10.99
C GLY A 32 -11.25 17.09 10.77
N ILE A 33 -10.02 16.58 10.68
CA ILE A 33 -8.82 17.38 10.42
C ILE A 33 -8.92 18.08 9.06
N SER A 34 -9.36 17.35 8.02
CA SER A 34 -9.47 17.92 6.66
C SER A 34 -10.45 19.10 6.58
N ASN A 35 -11.54 19.05 7.36
CA ASN A 35 -12.54 20.11 7.45
C ASN A 35 -12.06 21.30 8.29
N MET A 36 -11.28 21.05 9.36
CA MET A 36 -10.78 22.09 10.24
C MET A 36 -9.59 22.86 9.63
N VAL A 37 -8.79 22.20 8.80
CA VAL A 37 -7.58 22.78 8.19
C VAL A 37 -7.59 22.57 6.67
N PRO A 38 -8.53 23.15 5.91
CA PRO A 38 -8.57 22.94 4.47
C PRO A 38 -7.49 23.76 3.73
N GLY A 39 -7.05 23.26 2.57
CA GLY A 39 -6.47 24.11 1.50
C GLY A 39 -5.06 24.67 1.70
N TRP A 40 -4.32 24.34 2.76
CA TRP A 40 -2.96 24.85 2.94
C TRP A 40 -1.96 24.24 1.94
N GLY A 41 -0.93 25.00 1.56
CA GLY A 41 0.11 24.59 0.61
C GLY A 41 -0.30 24.64 -0.87
N GLY A 42 -1.57 24.88 -1.20
CA GLY A 42 -2.04 24.91 -2.59
C GLY A 42 -2.20 23.53 -3.24
N PRO A 43 -2.45 23.46 -4.57
CA PRO A 43 -2.78 22.21 -5.27
C PRO A 43 -1.65 21.17 -5.28
N GLY A 44 -0.40 21.60 -5.43
CA GLY A 44 0.78 20.71 -5.48
C GLY A 44 1.05 19.98 -4.17
N TRP A 45 0.50 20.46 -3.06
CA TRP A 45 0.64 19.84 -1.73
C TRP A 45 -0.58 18.99 -1.34
N SER A 46 -1.52 18.75 -2.25
CA SER A 46 -2.76 18.01 -1.96
C SER A 46 -2.50 16.58 -1.47
N VAL A 47 -1.62 15.84 -2.15
CA VAL A 47 -1.22 14.47 -1.76
C VAL A 47 -0.56 14.47 -0.39
N PHE A 48 0.38 15.39 -0.15
CA PHE A 48 1.02 15.55 1.16
C PHE A 48 0.01 15.83 2.26
N ARG A 49 -0.86 16.82 2.04
CA ARG A 49 -1.85 17.26 3.02
C ARG A 49 -2.78 16.11 3.40
N ASN A 50 -3.33 15.41 2.40
CA ASN A 50 -4.24 14.29 2.64
C ASN A 50 -3.52 13.13 3.34
N GLY A 51 -2.34 12.74 2.85
CA GLY A 51 -1.52 11.70 3.49
C GLY A 51 -1.13 12.05 4.93
N ALA A 52 -0.81 13.31 5.23
CA ALA A 52 -0.53 13.75 6.59
C ALA A 52 -1.75 13.59 7.52
N TYR A 53 -2.95 13.93 7.04
CA TYR A 53 -4.19 13.77 7.81
C TYR A 53 -4.51 12.30 8.09
N GLU A 54 -4.34 11.44 7.09
CA GLU A 54 -4.48 10.00 7.23
C GLU A 54 -3.48 9.44 8.24
N VAL A 55 -2.19 9.76 8.10
CA VAL A 55 -1.16 9.27 9.01
C VAL A 55 -1.42 9.73 10.44
N ILE A 56 -1.72 11.01 10.68
CA ILE A 56 -2.02 11.52 12.02
C ILE A 56 -3.20 10.75 12.63
N ALA A 57 -4.30 10.64 11.87
CA ALA A 57 -5.51 9.99 12.34
C ALA A 57 -5.32 8.49 12.63
N PHE A 58 -4.67 7.76 11.74
CA PHE A 58 -4.45 6.32 11.90
C PHE A 58 -3.33 5.99 12.90
N VAL A 59 -2.36 6.89 13.14
CA VAL A 59 -1.45 6.78 14.29
C VAL A 59 -2.23 6.92 15.60
N VAL A 60 -3.14 7.90 15.71
CA VAL A 60 -4.01 8.04 16.89
C VAL A 60 -4.86 6.78 17.09
N ALA A 61 -5.50 6.27 16.02
CA ALA A 61 -6.27 5.03 16.09
C ALA A 61 -5.41 3.83 16.53
N THR A 62 -4.16 3.74 16.04
CA THR A 62 -3.21 2.68 16.40
C THR A 62 -2.80 2.74 17.87
N VAL A 63 -2.54 3.94 18.38
CA VAL A 63 -2.22 4.14 19.80
C VAL A 63 -3.43 3.83 20.67
N VAL A 64 -4.59 4.41 20.38
CA VAL A 64 -5.79 4.25 21.21
C VAL A 64 -6.30 2.81 21.16
N VAL A 65 -6.65 2.31 19.97
CA VAL A 65 -7.28 0.99 19.84
C VAL A 65 -6.25 -0.13 19.98
N GLY A 66 -5.14 -0.05 19.26
CA GLY A 66 -4.12 -1.08 19.25
C GLY A 66 -3.32 -1.16 20.55
N LYS A 67 -2.65 -0.06 20.91
CA LYS A 67 -1.71 -0.03 22.04
C LYS A 67 -2.40 0.11 23.40
N LEU A 68 -3.37 1.00 23.56
CA LEU A 68 -3.97 1.31 24.86
C LEU A 68 -5.12 0.37 25.23
N LEU A 69 -6.06 0.12 24.30
CA LEU A 69 -7.23 -0.73 24.58
C LEU A 69 -6.91 -2.22 24.41
N ASN A 70 -6.28 -2.61 23.30
CA ASN A 70 -5.98 -4.02 23.00
C ASN A 70 -4.58 -4.47 23.51
N LYS A 71 -3.76 -3.56 24.04
CA LYS A 71 -2.43 -3.84 24.59
C LYS A 71 -1.46 -4.51 23.61
N TYR A 72 -1.59 -4.28 22.31
CA TYR A 72 -0.66 -4.82 21.31
C TYR A 72 0.71 -4.13 21.46
N SER A 73 1.79 -4.90 21.36
CA SER A 73 3.13 -4.34 21.24
C SER A 73 3.35 -3.78 19.83
N TRP A 74 4.29 -2.84 19.70
CA TRP A 74 4.71 -2.33 18.38
C TRP A 74 5.23 -3.46 17.49
N ASP A 75 5.96 -4.42 18.07
CA ASP A 75 6.42 -5.63 17.40
C ASP A 75 5.28 -6.50 16.88
N ARG A 76 4.20 -6.67 17.66
CA ARG A 76 3.01 -7.43 17.22
C ARG A 76 2.29 -6.74 16.06
N MET A 77 2.35 -5.41 16.00
CA MET A 77 1.83 -4.61 14.87
C MET A 77 2.86 -4.44 13.73
N GLY A 78 3.93 -5.23 13.72
CA GLY A 78 4.88 -5.30 12.60
C GLY A 78 5.98 -4.24 12.59
N TRP A 79 6.08 -3.38 13.60
CA TRP A 79 7.13 -2.36 13.64
C TRP A 79 8.52 -2.94 13.96
N HIS A 80 8.59 -4.11 14.60
CA HIS A 80 9.83 -4.85 14.83
C HIS A 80 11.01 -3.98 15.31
N THR A 81 10.87 -3.35 16.48
CA THR A 81 11.80 -2.37 17.09
C THR A 81 13.13 -2.98 17.60
N GLN A 82 13.44 -4.21 17.20
CA GLN A 82 14.63 -4.99 17.57
C GLN A 82 15.89 -4.53 16.77
N PRO A 83 17.11 -4.96 17.14
CA PRO A 83 18.35 -4.52 16.49
C PRO A 83 18.34 -4.73 14.96
N GLY A 84 18.75 -3.70 14.22
CA GLY A 84 18.65 -3.62 12.76
C GLY A 84 17.76 -2.48 12.25
N GLY A 85 16.89 -1.93 13.12
CA GLY A 85 16.17 -0.67 12.89
C GLY A 85 15.11 -0.68 11.80
N LEU A 86 14.26 0.34 11.80
CA LEU A 86 13.21 0.54 10.79
C LEU A 86 13.80 0.97 9.43
N TRP A 87 14.81 1.85 9.47
CA TRP A 87 15.34 2.51 8.28
C TRP A 87 15.92 1.55 7.23
N PRO A 88 16.78 0.58 7.56
CA PRO A 88 17.32 -0.32 6.54
C PRO A 88 16.23 -1.17 5.86
N ARG A 89 15.18 -1.54 6.60
CA ARG A 89 14.04 -2.31 6.07
C ARG A 89 13.17 -1.44 5.16
N LEU A 90 12.92 -0.20 5.58
CA LEU A 90 12.22 0.79 4.78
C LEU A 90 12.96 1.08 3.47
N LEU A 91 14.25 1.43 3.54
CA LEU A 91 15.08 1.72 2.36
C LEU A 91 15.18 0.52 1.41
N ARG A 92 15.30 -0.70 1.95
CA ARG A 92 15.23 -1.93 1.15
C ARG A 92 13.88 -2.06 0.46
N GLY A 93 12.78 -1.78 1.16
CA GLY A 93 11.44 -1.76 0.59
C GLY A 93 11.34 -0.74 -0.55
N ILE A 94 11.82 0.48 -0.34
CA ILE A 94 11.78 1.56 -1.35
C ILE A 94 12.52 1.11 -2.62
N GLY A 95 13.73 0.60 -2.49
CA GLY A 95 14.51 0.12 -3.63
C GLY A 95 13.83 -1.05 -4.37
N LEU A 96 13.26 -2.01 -3.64
CA LEU A 96 12.58 -3.16 -4.25
C LEU A 96 11.24 -2.79 -4.90
N GLY A 97 10.47 -1.89 -4.27
CA GLY A 97 9.22 -1.38 -4.83
C GLY A 97 9.46 -0.59 -6.11
N ALA A 98 10.45 0.30 -6.11
CA ALA A 98 10.85 1.06 -7.29
C ALA A 98 11.37 0.15 -8.39
N LEU A 99 12.15 -0.89 -8.05
CA LEU A 99 12.58 -1.91 -9.00
C LEU A 99 11.39 -2.63 -9.63
N MET A 100 10.39 -3.02 -8.85
CA MET A 100 9.18 -3.66 -9.37
C MET A 100 8.38 -2.73 -10.29
N ALA A 101 8.24 -1.45 -9.93
CA ALA A 101 7.60 -0.46 -10.82
C ALA A 101 8.37 -0.31 -12.14
N MET A 102 9.71 -0.20 -12.09
CA MET A 102 10.56 -0.17 -13.30
C MET A 102 10.40 -1.43 -14.16
N LEU A 103 10.26 -2.61 -13.54
CA LEU A 103 10.01 -3.85 -14.27
C LEU A 103 8.62 -3.85 -14.95
N ALA A 104 7.58 -3.35 -14.28
CA ALA A 104 6.24 -3.25 -14.87
C ALA A 104 6.24 -2.27 -16.07
N ILE A 105 6.88 -1.12 -15.93
CA ILE A 105 7.07 -0.14 -17.02
C ILE A 105 7.89 -0.75 -18.15
N GLY A 106 9.00 -1.43 -17.85
CA GLY A 106 9.84 -2.10 -18.85
C GLY A 106 9.08 -3.17 -19.62
N LEU A 107 8.26 -3.98 -18.92
CA LEU A 107 7.37 -4.95 -19.57
C LEU A 107 6.32 -4.26 -20.45
N ALA A 108 5.71 -3.17 -20.00
CA ALA A 108 4.76 -2.39 -20.80
C ALA A 108 5.42 -1.81 -22.06
N PHE A 109 6.67 -1.35 -21.95
CA PHE A 109 7.46 -0.85 -23.07
C PHE A 109 7.70 -1.93 -24.13
N VAL A 110 8.17 -3.11 -23.72
CA VAL A 110 8.52 -4.19 -24.68
C VAL A 110 7.30 -4.93 -25.24
N SER A 111 6.19 -5.02 -24.49
CA SER A 111 5.02 -5.84 -24.86
C SER A 111 3.79 -5.05 -25.29
N GLY A 112 3.62 -3.82 -24.79
CA GLY A 112 2.42 -3.01 -24.98
C GLY A 112 2.58 -1.86 -25.99
N ARG A 113 3.81 -1.56 -26.43
CA ARG A 113 4.19 -0.33 -27.15
C ARG A 113 3.96 0.95 -26.33
N ALA A 114 3.99 0.85 -25.00
CA ALA A 114 4.05 2.03 -24.15
C ALA A 114 5.35 2.80 -24.44
N THR A 115 5.32 4.12 -24.32
CA THR A 115 6.48 4.98 -24.55
C THR A 115 6.81 5.78 -23.30
N VAL A 116 8.09 6.13 -23.17
CA VAL A 116 8.57 7.08 -22.16
C VAL A 116 9.32 8.17 -22.92
N HIS A 117 8.80 9.39 -22.86
CA HIS A 117 9.41 10.55 -23.51
C HIS A 117 10.13 11.40 -22.45
N LEU A 118 11.39 11.75 -22.74
CA LEU A 118 12.13 12.72 -21.92
C LEU A 118 11.83 14.12 -22.46
N THR A 119 11.02 14.88 -21.74
CA THR A 119 10.66 16.26 -22.11
C THR A 119 11.75 17.27 -21.74
N GLY A 120 12.71 16.88 -20.91
CA GLY A 120 14.03 17.50 -20.79
C GLY A 120 14.18 18.68 -19.81
N ASP A 121 13.10 19.25 -19.28
CA ASP A 121 13.20 20.33 -18.30
C ASP A 121 13.27 19.82 -16.85
N TRP A 122 14.48 19.42 -16.46
CA TRP A 122 14.78 18.97 -15.10
C TRP A 122 14.87 20.12 -14.07
N SER A 123 14.86 21.38 -14.50
CA SER A 123 14.98 22.52 -13.60
C SER A 123 13.71 22.74 -12.77
N VAL A 124 12.56 22.42 -13.35
CA VAL A 124 11.24 22.53 -12.71
C VAL A 124 10.84 21.23 -12.01
N TRP A 125 11.43 20.10 -12.38
CA TRP A 125 11.12 18.78 -11.81
C TRP A 125 11.03 18.75 -10.27
N PRO A 126 11.99 19.33 -9.51
CA PRO A 126 11.93 19.30 -8.04
C PRO A 126 10.69 19.96 -7.44
N SER A 127 10.12 20.95 -8.14
CA SER A 127 8.93 21.69 -7.66
C SER A 127 7.67 20.82 -7.59
N VAL A 128 7.62 19.73 -8.37
CA VAL A 128 6.53 18.75 -8.39
C VAL A 128 6.94 17.47 -7.66
N ALA A 129 8.11 16.93 -7.97
CA ALA A 129 8.55 15.64 -7.46
C ALA A 129 8.78 15.61 -5.96
N VAL A 130 9.28 16.71 -5.34
CA VAL A 130 9.50 16.77 -3.88
C VAL A 130 8.20 16.74 -3.10
N PRO A 131 7.23 17.65 -3.31
CA PRO A 131 5.96 17.59 -2.57
C PRO A 131 5.18 16.32 -2.89
N LEU A 132 5.24 15.82 -4.14
CA LEU A 132 4.64 14.55 -4.50
C LEU A 132 5.28 13.38 -3.76
N GLY A 133 6.62 13.28 -3.73
CA GLY A 133 7.33 12.21 -3.02
C GLY A 133 7.06 12.21 -1.52
N LEU A 134 7.07 13.38 -0.90
CA LEU A 134 6.66 13.54 0.50
C LEU A 134 5.19 13.16 0.72
N GLY A 135 4.33 13.41 -0.26
CA GLY A 135 2.93 12.99 -0.20
C GLY A 135 2.74 11.49 -0.37
N LEU A 136 3.37 10.88 -1.37
CA LEU A 136 3.27 9.44 -1.65
C LEU A 136 3.81 8.60 -0.50
N VAL A 137 4.88 9.05 0.18
CA VAL A 137 5.40 8.32 1.34
C VAL A 137 4.42 8.36 2.52
N LEU A 138 3.69 9.46 2.71
CA LEU A 138 2.66 9.57 3.75
C LEU A 138 1.37 8.83 3.37
N ALA A 139 0.92 8.94 2.11
CA ALA A 139 -0.25 8.21 1.61
C ALA A 139 -0.03 6.69 1.73
N ALA A 140 1.12 6.18 1.29
CA ALA A 140 1.48 4.78 1.45
C ALA A 140 1.46 4.36 2.93
N LEU A 141 1.97 5.18 3.85
CA LEU A 141 1.92 4.88 5.28
C LEU A 141 0.48 4.88 5.83
N GLY A 142 -0.33 5.86 5.43
CA GLY A 142 -1.74 5.97 5.83
C GLY A 142 -2.52 4.73 5.45
N GLU A 143 -2.37 4.28 4.20
CA GLU A 143 -2.98 3.05 3.70
C GLU A 143 -2.44 1.79 4.40
N GLU A 144 -1.13 1.69 4.63
CA GLU A 144 -0.55 0.57 5.37
C GLU A 144 -1.05 0.51 6.82
N LEU A 145 -1.25 1.66 7.49
CA LEU A 145 -1.86 1.71 8.82
C LEU A 145 -3.34 1.30 8.77
N MET A 146 -4.09 1.78 7.78
CA MET A 146 -5.53 1.54 7.64
C MET A 146 -5.84 0.06 7.42
N PHE A 147 -5.00 -0.68 6.69
CA PHE A 147 -5.28 -2.06 6.31
C PHE A 147 -4.33 -3.09 6.95
N ARG A 148 -3.08 -2.73 7.26
CA ARG A 148 -2.06 -3.60 7.90
C ARG A 148 -1.79 -3.08 9.30
N GLY A 149 -0.72 -3.54 9.96
CA GLY A 149 -0.45 -3.13 11.34
C GLY A 149 -1.52 -3.69 12.26
N TYR A 150 -2.41 -2.84 12.77
CA TYR A 150 -3.46 -3.30 13.69
C TYR A 150 -4.56 -4.14 13.02
N PRO A 151 -5.27 -3.68 11.95
CA PRO A 151 -6.36 -4.46 11.36
C PRO A 151 -5.97 -5.85 10.86
N LEU A 152 -4.93 -5.95 10.02
CA LEU A 152 -4.45 -7.24 9.53
C LEU A 152 -4.02 -8.16 10.67
N ARG A 153 -3.30 -7.64 11.66
CA ARG A 153 -2.88 -8.46 12.81
C ARG A 153 -4.06 -8.92 13.65
N ARG A 154 -5.02 -8.03 13.92
CA ARG A 154 -6.19 -8.32 14.74
C ARG A 154 -7.06 -9.39 14.09
N LEU A 155 -7.26 -9.31 12.77
CA LEU A 155 -8.00 -10.32 12.05
C LEU A 155 -7.21 -11.64 11.96
N ALA A 156 -5.90 -11.58 11.72
CA ALA A 156 -5.05 -12.76 11.66
C ALA A 156 -5.02 -13.54 12.99
N ASP A 157 -5.00 -12.84 14.13
CA ASP A 157 -5.11 -13.48 15.45
C ASP A 157 -6.48 -14.18 15.65
N ALA A 158 -7.51 -13.83 14.86
CA ALA A 158 -8.86 -14.37 14.99
C ALA A 158 -9.22 -15.45 13.95
N ILE A 159 -8.62 -15.48 12.77
CA ILE A 159 -8.94 -16.47 11.71
C ILE A 159 -7.71 -17.07 11.03
N GLY A 160 -6.50 -16.71 11.46
CA GLY A 160 -5.24 -17.07 10.82
C GLY A 160 -4.78 -16.05 9.77
N PRO A 161 -3.49 -16.03 9.44
CA PRO A 161 -2.89 -14.99 8.61
C PRO A 161 -3.41 -15.01 7.17
N LEU A 162 -3.44 -16.18 6.50
CA LEU A 162 -3.84 -16.27 5.10
C LEU A 162 -5.28 -15.76 4.84
N PRO A 163 -6.33 -16.22 5.53
CA PRO A 163 -7.67 -15.69 5.29
C PRO A 163 -7.80 -14.22 5.67
N ALA A 164 -7.08 -13.74 6.70
CA ALA A 164 -7.04 -12.32 7.03
C ALA A 164 -6.42 -11.48 5.90
N MET A 165 -5.31 -11.94 5.31
CA MET A 165 -4.67 -11.29 4.17
C MET A 165 -5.61 -11.19 2.98
N LEU A 166 -6.31 -12.29 2.64
CA LEU A 166 -7.23 -12.30 1.49
C LEU A 166 -8.43 -11.38 1.70
N ILE A 167 -8.99 -11.32 2.92
CA ILE A 167 -10.10 -10.41 3.25
C ILE A 167 -9.64 -8.95 3.16
N LEU A 168 -8.53 -8.58 3.79
CA LEU A 168 -8.05 -7.19 3.75
C LEU A 168 -7.58 -6.80 2.34
N ALA A 169 -7.05 -7.74 1.55
CA ALA A 169 -6.71 -7.51 0.15
C ALA A 169 -7.93 -7.22 -0.71
N LEU A 170 -9.02 -7.98 -0.53
CA LEU A 170 -10.28 -7.72 -1.20
C LEU A 170 -10.84 -6.33 -0.83
N LEU A 171 -10.84 -5.99 0.46
CA LEU A 171 -11.29 -4.67 0.93
C LEU A 171 -10.43 -3.52 0.37
N PHE A 172 -9.12 -3.74 0.26
CA PHE A 172 -8.18 -2.79 -0.34
C PHE A 172 -8.50 -2.54 -1.81
N GLY A 173 -8.70 -3.61 -2.60
CA GLY A 173 -9.14 -3.50 -3.99
C GLY A 173 -10.49 -2.78 -4.11
N ILE A 174 -11.49 -3.13 -3.30
CA ILE A 174 -12.81 -2.48 -3.30
C ILE A 174 -12.70 -0.99 -2.99
N ALA A 175 -11.83 -0.58 -2.08
CA ALA A 175 -11.60 0.83 -1.76
C ALA A 175 -11.12 1.63 -2.99
N HIS A 176 -10.44 0.98 -3.94
CA HIS A 176 -9.93 1.58 -5.17
C HIS A 176 -10.86 1.41 -6.38
N ALA A 177 -11.96 0.67 -6.26
CA ALA A 177 -12.86 0.38 -7.38
C ALA A 177 -13.59 1.62 -7.92
N ARG A 178 -13.52 2.75 -7.22
CA ARG A 178 -14.07 4.06 -7.63
C ARG A 178 -13.02 5.07 -8.05
N ASN A 179 -11.75 4.67 -8.10
CA ASN A 179 -10.70 5.53 -8.60
C ASN A 179 -10.93 5.85 -10.09
N PRO A 180 -10.36 6.96 -10.59
CA PRO A 180 -10.45 7.30 -12.01
C PRO A 180 -9.98 6.12 -12.88
N ASN A 181 -10.73 5.82 -13.94
CA ASN A 181 -10.42 4.74 -14.88
C ASN A 181 -10.34 3.33 -14.28
N ALA A 182 -10.82 3.11 -13.05
CA ALA A 182 -10.83 1.79 -12.44
C ALA A 182 -11.66 0.80 -13.26
N THR A 183 -11.12 -0.39 -13.46
CA THR A 183 -11.81 -1.52 -14.09
C THR A 183 -11.86 -2.68 -13.10
N PHE A 184 -12.65 -3.71 -13.42
CA PHE A 184 -12.60 -4.95 -12.65
C PHE A 184 -11.17 -5.53 -12.62
N PHE A 185 -10.45 -5.47 -13.74
CA PHE A 185 -9.09 -6.01 -13.84
C PHE A 185 -8.09 -5.20 -13.02
N SER A 186 -8.15 -3.86 -13.05
CA SER A 186 -7.28 -3.03 -12.20
C SER A 186 -7.60 -3.23 -10.71
N THR A 187 -8.87 -3.39 -10.35
CA THR A 187 -9.31 -3.69 -8.97
C THR A 187 -8.72 -5.02 -8.47
N VAL A 188 -8.69 -6.06 -9.31
CA VAL A 188 -8.05 -7.34 -8.99
C VAL A 188 -6.55 -7.19 -8.80
N ASN A 189 -5.87 -6.41 -9.64
CA ASN A 189 -4.45 -6.14 -9.48
C ASN A 189 -4.13 -5.35 -8.21
N VAL A 190 -4.95 -4.37 -7.85
CA VAL A 190 -4.81 -3.64 -6.57
C VAL A 190 -5.01 -4.58 -5.37
N ALA A 191 -5.96 -5.51 -5.43
CA ALA A 191 -6.09 -6.56 -4.43
C ALA A 191 -4.86 -7.49 -4.39
N LEU A 192 -4.29 -7.84 -5.54
CA LEU A 192 -3.06 -8.63 -5.61
C LEU A 192 -1.85 -7.88 -5.02
N ALA A 193 -1.75 -6.56 -5.26
CA ALA A 193 -0.74 -5.71 -4.63
C ALA A 193 -0.91 -5.76 -3.10
N ALA A 194 -2.16 -5.79 -2.64
CA ALA A 194 -2.43 -5.89 -1.23
C ALA A 194 -1.99 -7.23 -0.60
N VAL A 195 -2.09 -8.33 -1.34
CA VAL A 195 -1.53 -9.64 -0.94
C VAL A 195 -0.01 -9.56 -0.83
N TRP A 196 0.65 -9.01 -1.85
CA TRP A 196 2.10 -8.82 -1.88
C TRP A 196 2.61 -8.02 -0.66
N LEU A 197 2.00 -6.87 -0.39
CA LEU A 197 2.33 -6.02 0.76
C LEU A 197 2.05 -6.71 2.10
N SER A 198 0.98 -7.52 2.17
CA SER A 198 0.69 -8.29 3.38
C SER A 198 1.72 -9.40 3.66
N PHE A 199 2.27 -10.04 2.62
CA PHE A 199 3.41 -10.94 2.78
C PHE A 199 4.65 -10.20 3.27
N ALA A 200 4.91 -8.99 2.77
CA ALA A 200 6.01 -8.16 3.27
C ALA A 200 5.82 -7.80 4.75
N PHE A 201 4.60 -7.46 5.16
CA PHE A 201 4.23 -7.17 6.54
C PHE A 201 4.49 -8.37 7.48
N PHE A 202 4.16 -9.59 7.07
CA PHE A 202 4.43 -10.80 7.87
C PHE A 202 5.87 -11.32 7.74
N SER A 203 6.69 -10.73 6.87
CA SER A 203 8.10 -11.07 6.73
C SER A 203 8.96 -10.45 7.85
N ALA A 204 10.27 -10.71 7.84
CA ALA A 204 11.20 -10.10 8.80
C ALA A 204 11.33 -8.57 8.61
N GLY A 205 10.87 -8.06 7.47
CA GLY A 205 10.83 -6.64 7.17
C GLY A 205 9.72 -5.89 7.89
N GLY A 206 8.62 -6.58 8.25
CA GLY A 206 7.50 -5.98 8.95
C GLY A 206 6.81 -4.85 8.19
N MET A 207 6.19 -3.96 8.96
CA MET A 207 5.57 -2.73 8.50
C MET A 207 6.54 -1.84 7.72
N ALA A 208 7.80 -1.73 8.15
CA ALA A 208 8.78 -0.89 7.47
C ALA A 208 9.05 -1.36 6.02
N LEU A 209 9.14 -2.68 5.80
CA LEU A 209 9.31 -3.21 4.46
C LEU A 209 8.04 -3.03 3.61
N ALA A 210 6.86 -3.32 4.16
CA ALA A 210 5.59 -3.13 3.45
C ALA A 210 5.39 -1.67 3.02
N TRP A 211 5.59 -0.73 3.95
CA TRP A 211 5.55 0.70 3.68
C TRP A 211 6.56 1.11 2.60
N GLY A 212 7.80 0.63 2.69
CA GLY A 212 8.83 0.93 1.70
C GLY A 212 8.50 0.38 0.32
N LEU A 213 8.01 -0.85 0.23
CA LEU A 213 7.59 -1.47 -1.02
C LEU A 213 6.46 -0.68 -1.69
N HIS A 214 5.45 -0.30 -0.90
CA HIS A 214 4.31 0.48 -1.36
C HIS A 214 4.76 1.87 -1.86
N PHE A 215 5.49 2.63 -1.03
CA PHE A 215 6.00 3.93 -1.43
C PHE A 215 6.94 3.83 -2.65
N GLY A 216 7.85 2.85 -2.66
CA GLY A 216 8.79 2.62 -3.76
C GLY A 216 8.07 2.32 -5.08
N TRP A 217 6.99 1.53 -5.04
CA TRP A 217 6.14 1.28 -6.20
C TRP A 217 5.49 2.57 -6.70
N ASN A 218 4.81 3.32 -5.83
CA ASN A 218 4.12 4.56 -6.19
C ASN A 218 5.09 5.63 -6.72
N ALA A 219 6.22 5.84 -6.04
CA ALA A 219 7.26 6.77 -6.47
C ALA A 219 7.94 6.29 -7.76
N GLY A 220 8.16 4.99 -7.92
CA GLY A 220 8.70 4.41 -9.14
C GLY A 220 7.82 4.72 -10.34
N LEU A 221 6.49 4.58 -10.21
CA LEU A 221 5.54 4.91 -11.27
C LEU A 221 5.47 6.42 -11.52
N ALA A 222 5.10 7.20 -10.48
CA ALA A 222 4.80 8.62 -10.66
C ALA A 222 6.05 9.49 -10.84
N ILE A 223 7.07 9.33 -9.99
CA ILE A 223 8.20 10.28 -9.95
C ILE A 223 9.25 9.97 -11.02
N LEU A 224 9.48 8.69 -11.31
CA LEU A 224 10.49 8.30 -12.30
C LEU A 224 9.95 8.27 -13.73
N PHE A 225 8.65 8.03 -13.92
CA PHE A 225 8.05 7.85 -15.24
C PHE A 225 6.83 8.74 -15.53
N ASP A 226 6.29 9.50 -14.57
CA ASP A 226 4.99 10.17 -14.70
C ASP A 226 3.84 9.22 -15.09
N ALA A 227 3.96 7.94 -14.69
CA ALA A 227 2.89 6.98 -14.90
C ALA A 227 1.77 7.20 -13.86
N PRO A 228 0.49 7.01 -14.25
CA PRO A 228 -0.61 7.11 -13.29
C PRO A 228 -0.44 6.11 -12.13
N VAL A 229 -0.75 6.54 -10.91
CA VAL A 229 -0.82 5.69 -9.72
C VAL A 229 -2.28 5.53 -9.35
N SER A 230 -2.78 4.32 -9.57
CA SER A 230 -4.15 3.90 -9.29
C SER A 230 -5.18 4.82 -9.93
N GLY A 231 -4.90 5.23 -11.18
CA GLY A 231 -5.72 6.15 -11.97
C GLY A 231 -5.47 7.64 -11.74
N TYR A 232 -4.65 8.03 -10.77
CA TYR A 232 -4.31 9.44 -10.54
C TYR A 232 -3.05 9.84 -11.31
N THR A 233 -3.13 10.98 -11.98
CA THR A 233 -2.03 11.59 -12.76
C THR A 233 -1.45 12.80 -12.03
N PHE A 234 -0.15 13.04 -12.16
CA PHE A 234 0.54 14.09 -11.41
C PHE A 234 1.27 15.13 -12.27
N ALA A 235 1.45 14.89 -13.57
CA ALA A 235 2.11 15.78 -14.52
C ALA A 235 3.52 16.15 -14.03
N VAL A 236 4.32 15.14 -13.71
CA VAL A 236 5.71 15.30 -13.30
C VAL A 236 6.54 15.78 -14.51
N PRO A 237 7.25 16.93 -14.43
CA PRO A 237 8.05 17.43 -15.54
C PRO A 237 9.15 16.45 -15.99
N ALA A 238 9.81 16.75 -17.10
CA ALA A 238 10.99 16.06 -17.63
C ALA A 238 10.82 14.60 -18.11
N VAL A 239 9.78 13.88 -17.67
CA VAL A 239 9.46 12.51 -18.09
C VAL A 239 7.96 12.38 -18.32
N GLU A 240 7.57 11.67 -19.37
CA GLU A 240 6.17 11.41 -19.70
C GLU A 240 6.00 9.95 -20.10
N TYR A 241 5.23 9.19 -19.30
CA TYR A 241 4.80 7.84 -19.65
C TYR A 241 3.49 7.91 -20.44
N THR A 242 3.48 7.30 -21.62
CA THR A 242 2.27 7.13 -22.43
C THR A 242 1.96 5.64 -22.56
N PRO A 243 0.77 5.18 -22.14
CA PRO A 243 0.37 3.80 -22.35
C PRO A 243 0.26 3.49 -23.85
N GLY A 244 0.52 2.24 -24.21
CA GLY A 244 0.41 1.77 -25.58
C GLY A 244 -1.02 1.46 -26.00
N SER A 245 -1.18 0.68 -27.07
CA SER A 245 -2.49 0.45 -27.69
C SER A 245 -3.35 -0.60 -26.99
N HIS A 246 -2.79 -1.35 -26.04
CA HIS A 246 -3.47 -2.49 -25.40
C HIS A 246 -3.60 -2.28 -23.89
N ALA A 247 -4.69 -1.66 -23.46
CA ALA A 247 -4.94 -1.37 -22.05
C ALA A 247 -4.97 -2.60 -21.13
N TRP A 248 -5.21 -3.81 -21.64
CA TRP A 248 -5.11 -5.03 -20.83
C TRP A 248 -3.64 -5.41 -20.52
N VAL A 249 -2.68 -4.90 -21.29
CA VAL A 249 -1.24 -5.11 -21.07
C VAL A 249 -0.72 -4.13 -20.04
N ASP A 250 -0.96 -2.84 -20.23
CA ASP A 250 -0.34 -1.75 -19.47
C ASP A 250 -1.32 -0.89 -18.65
N GLY A 251 -2.59 -1.26 -18.62
CA GLY A 251 -3.63 -0.61 -17.83
C GLY A 251 -4.17 0.71 -18.39
N GLY A 252 -3.66 1.19 -19.54
CA GLY A 252 -4.16 2.41 -20.18
C GLY A 252 -4.16 3.60 -19.22
N ALA A 253 -5.29 4.31 -19.15
CA ALA A 253 -5.45 5.50 -18.31
C ALA A 253 -5.45 5.22 -16.79
N PHE A 254 -5.55 3.96 -16.36
CA PHE A 254 -5.34 3.60 -14.95
C PHE A 254 -3.85 3.57 -14.59
N GLY A 255 -2.97 3.50 -15.60
CA GLY A 255 -1.54 3.25 -15.46
C GLY A 255 -1.21 1.75 -15.40
N PRO A 256 0.09 1.39 -15.31
CA PRO A 256 0.57 -0.01 -15.32
C PRO A 256 -0.18 -0.96 -14.41
N GLU A 257 -0.69 -0.46 -13.28
CA GLU A 257 -1.49 -1.21 -12.31
C GLU A 257 -2.76 -1.85 -12.88
N GLY A 258 -3.30 -1.29 -13.96
CA GLY A 258 -4.47 -1.84 -14.65
C GLY A 258 -4.15 -2.98 -15.62
N GLY A 259 -2.88 -3.30 -15.82
CA GLY A 259 -2.43 -4.22 -16.88
C GLY A 259 -1.86 -5.55 -16.37
N VAL A 260 -1.76 -6.53 -17.27
CA VAL A 260 -1.20 -7.86 -16.96
C VAL A 260 0.27 -7.78 -16.55
N VAL A 261 1.00 -6.75 -16.99
CA VAL A 261 2.40 -6.53 -16.59
C VAL A 261 2.52 -6.40 -15.08
N THR A 262 1.58 -5.70 -14.44
CA THR A 262 1.54 -5.59 -12.97
C THR A 262 1.16 -6.91 -12.34
N THR A 263 0.21 -7.66 -12.89
CA THR A 263 -0.13 -9.01 -12.40
C THR A 263 1.12 -9.90 -12.32
N LEU A 264 1.92 -9.94 -13.39
CA LEU A 264 3.14 -10.75 -13.47
C LEU A 264 4.19 -10.30 -12.44
N VAL A 265 4.43 -8.99 -12.36
CA VAL A 265 5.42 -8.42 -11.43
C VAL A 265 5.00 -8.64 -9.98
N LEU A 266 3.72 -8.47 -9.63
CA LEU A 266 3.22 -8.70 -8.28
C LEU A 266 3.27 -10.18 -7.87
N ILE A 267 2.96 -11.10 -8.79
CA ILE A 267 3.14 -12.54 -8.54
C ILE A 267 4.62 -12.84 -8.27
N ALA A 268 5.51 -12.37 -9.15
CA ALA A 268 6.96 -12.59 -9.00
C ALA A 268 7.50 -11.97 -7.69
N GLY A 269 7.08 -10.74 -7.37
CA GLY A 269 7.43 -10.05 -6.12
C GLY A 269 6.91 -10.77 -4.88
N THR A 270 5.68 -11.29 -4.92
CA THR A 270 5.11 -12.11 -3.86
C THR A 270 5.92 -13.39 -3.66
N LEU A 271 6.22 -14.10 -4.74
CA LEU A 271 7.05 -15.31 -4.69
C LEU A 271 8.47 -15.00 -4.19
N ALA A 272 9.04 -13.86 -4.54
CA ALA A 272 10.35 -13.43 -4.04
C ALA A 272 10.33 -13.15 -2.53
N VAL A 273 9.30 -12.45 -2.02
CA VAL A 273 9.12 -12.22 -0.58
C VAL A 273 8.93 -13.53 0.18
N VAL A 274 8.11 -14.44 -0.36
CA VAL A 274 7.86 -15.77 0.23
C VAL A 274 9.13 -16.64 0.20
N GLY A 275 9.80 -16.72 -0.96
CA GLY A 275 10.99 -17.52 -1.19
C GLY A 275 12.22 -17.01 -0.44
N ALA A 276 12.31 -15.70 -0.19
CA ALA A 276 13.41 -15.08 0.56
C ALA A 276 13.42 -15.41 2.06
N ARG A 277 12.39 -16.11 2.60
CA ARG A 277 12.44 -17.04 3.76
C ARG A 277 11.05 -17.24 4.41
N VAL A 278 10.42 -18.39 4.13
CA VAL A 278 9.63 -19.17 5.12
C VAL A 278 10.59 -19.85 6.13
N LYS A 279 11.47 -19.04 6.73
CA LYS A 279 12.23 -19.39 7.94
C LYS A 279 12.00 -18.27 8.95
N GLN A 280 10.75 -18.10 9.33
CA GLN A 280 10.33 -17.27 10.46
C GLN A 280 10.12 -18.18 11.67
N PRO A 281 10.43 -17.72 12.89
CA PRO A 281 10.22 -18.48 14.11
C PRO A 281 8.77 -18.97 14.16
N ARG A 282 8.59 -20.23 14.56
CA ARG A 282 7.31 -20.97 14.60
C ARG A 282 6.20 -20.32 15.44
N THR A 283 6.40 -19.12 15.98
CA THR A 283 5.53 -18.46 16.97
C THR A 283 4.41 -17.62 16.36
N TRP A 284 4.39 -17.36 15.05
CA TRP A 284 3.32 -16.56 14.42
C TRP A 284 2.16 -17.38 13.84
N LEU A 285 2.38 -18.67 13.59
CA LEU A 285 1.36 -19.65 13.18
C LEU A 285 0.89 -20.55 14.34
N ALA A 286 1.63 -20.57 15.45
CA ALA A 286 1.20 -21.22 16.68
C ALA A 286 0.39 -20.21 17.52
N GLY A 287 -0.91 -20.17 17.26
CA GLY A 287 -1.89 -19.78 18.28
C GLY A 287 -2.05 -20.88 19.31
#